data_AF-A0A6B2CLJ2-F1
#
_entry.id   AF-A0A6B2CLJ2-F1
#
_cell.length_a   1.000
_cell.length_b   1.000
_cell.length_c   1.000
_cell.angle_alpha   90.00
_cell.angle_beta   90.00
_cell.angle_gamma   90.00
#
_symmetry.space_group_name_H-M   'P 1'
#
loop_
_entity.id
_entity.type
_entity.pdbx_description
1 polymer ?
#
loop_
_entity_poly.entity_id
_entity_poly.type
_entity_poly.pdbx_seq_one_letter_code
_entity_poly.pdbx_strand_id
1 'polypeptide(L)'
;MRYRALGRTGLTVSEIGLGAWFIGGMYGDVPLDDARAIIKRALDLGVNTFDTADVYGNGLSERVLGKELRGYDVNVFTKVGYNIHQHEGVRLMTPFPPWGGGFSPWGSWALPPLWGLMVSFLGWW
;
A
#
# COMPACT_ATOMS: atom_id res chain seq x y z
N MET A 1 19.11 -9.43 -10.28
CA MET A 1 18.32 -8.17 -10.25
C MET A 1 18.98 -7.12 -11.15
N ARG A 2 18.20 -6.26 -11.80
CA ARG A 2 18.67 -5.00 -12.42
C ARG A 2 18.24 -3.82 -11.56
N TYR A 3 19.04 -2.76 -11.54
CA TYR A 3 18.80 -1.57 -10.72
C TYR A 3 18.77 -0.30 -11.57
N ARG A 4 17.97 0.68 -11.13
CA ARG A 4 17.82 1.99 -11.79
C ARG A 4 17.88 3.12 -10.77
N ALA A 5 18.38 4.28 -11.20
CA ALA A 5 18.26 5.50 -10.41
C ALA A 5 16.79 5.95 -10.35
N LEU A 6 16.30 6.26 -9.16
CA LEU A 6 14.94 6.75 -8.97
C LEU A 6 14.88 8.27 -9.15
N GLY A 7 14.73 8.71 -10.40
CA GLY A 7 14.62 10.13 -10.75
C GLY A 7 15.78 10.96 -10.20
N ARG A 8 15.47 12.01 -9.44
CA ARG A 8 16.47 12.93 -8.85
C ARG A 8 16.71 12.68 -7.36
N THR A 9 16.26 11.55 -6.82
CA THR A 9 16.30 11.25 -5.37
C THR A 9 17.68 10.82 -4.88
N GLY A 10 18.57 10.41 -5.78
CA GLY A 10 19.85 9.77 -5.45
C GLY A 10 19.72 8.29 -5.04
N LEU A 11 18.51 7.74 -4.98
CA LEU A 11 18.28 6.33 -4.66
C LEU A 11 18.52 5.45 -5.88
N THR A 12 19.08 4.27 -5.64
CA THR A 12 19.16 3.18 -6.63
C THR A 12 18.20 2.08 -6.21
N VAL A 13 17.20 1.81 -7.04
CA VAL A 13 16.10 0.88 -6.77
C VAL A 13 16.14 -0.31 -7.72
N SER A 14 15.71 -1.48 -7.26
CA SER A 14 15.49 -2.65 -8.10
C SER A 14 14.36 -2.36 -9.10
N GLU A 15 14.47 -2.84 -10.35
CA GLU A 15 13.41 -2.67 -11.36
C GLU A 15 12.07 -3.29 -10.92
N ILE A 16 12.14 -4.29 -10.03
CA ILE A 16 10.99 -4.94 -9.41
C ILE A 16 11.04 -4.64 -7.91
N GLY A 17 9.94 -4.13 -7.36
CA GLY A 17 9.73 -3.95 -5.93
C GLY A 17 8.71 -4.94 -5.36
N LEU A 18 8.73 -5.13 -4.05
CA LEU A 18 7.73 -5.93 -3.33
C LEU A 18 6.67 -5.03 -2.68
N GLY A 19 5.42 -5.14 -3.12
CA GLY A 19 4.28 -4.53 -2.43
C GLY A 19 3.83 -5.38 -1.25
N ALA A 20 3.78 -4.81 -0.06
CA ALA A 20 3.52 -5.52 1.20
C ALA A 20 2.06 -5.42 1.70
N TRP A 21 1.11 -5.15 0.79
CA TRP A 21 -0.31 -5.06 1.13
C TRP A 21 -0.90 -6.42 1.56
N PHE A 22 -0.39 -7.53 1.03
CA PHE A 22 -0.82 -8.89 1.40
C PHE A 22 -0.63 -9.21 2.90
N ILE A 23 0.31 -8.54 3.57
CA ILE A 23 0.52 -8.67 5.02
C ILE A 23 -0.68 -8.13 5.81
N GLY A 24 -1.43 -7.18 5.23
CA GLY A 24 -2.54 -6.50 5.89
C GLY A 24 -3.86 -7.27 5.97
N GLY A 25 -3.94 -8.49 5.41
CA GLY A 25 -5.13 -9.34 5.51
C GLY A 25 -6.36 -8.88 4.71
N MET A 26 -6.22 -7.89 3.82
CA MET A 26 -7.36 -7.35 3.05
C MET A 26 -7.83 -8.27 1.90
N TYR A 27 -6.98 -9.20 1.45
CA TYR A 27 -7.30 -10.20 0.42
C TYR A 27 -7.54 -11.59 0.99
N GLY A 28 -7.70 -11.69 2.31
CA GLY A 28 -7.64 -12.95 3.06
C GLY A 28 -6.40 -12.99 3.95
N ASP A 29 -6.46 -13.80 4.99
CA ASP A 29 -5.37 -13.92 5.95
C ASP A 29 -4.20 -14.68 5.33
N VAL A 30 -3.03 -14.04 5.31
CA VAL A 30 -1.77 -14.67 4.95
C VAL A 30 -1.04 -15.05 6.24
N PRO A 31 -0.70 -16.33 6.46
CA PRO A 31 0.10 -16.72 7.61
C PRO A 31 1.41 -15.91 7.68
N LEU A 32 1.80 -15.48 8.88
CA LEU A 32 2.96 -14.62 9.05
C LEU A 32 4.25 -15.26 8.54
N ASP A 33 4.39 -16.58 8.67
CA ASP A 33 5.57 -17.29 8.18
C ASP A 33 5.66 -17.32 6.65
N ASP A 34 4.52 -17.38 5.95
CA ASP A 34 4.48 -17.24 4.50
C ASP A 34 4.86 -15.82 4.08
N ALA A 35 4.36 -14.81 4.82
CA ALA A 35 4.73 -13.43 4.55
C ALA A 35 6.24 -13.18 4.72
N ARG A 36 6.85 -13.75 5.77
CA ARG A 36 8.30 -13.73 5.98
C ARG A 36 9.05 -14.45 4.87
N ALA A 37 8.58 -15.62 4.45
CA ALA A 37 9.18 -16.37 3.36
C ALA A 37 9.19 -15.57 2.05
N ILE A 38 8.09 -14.85 1.75
CA ILE A 38 8.01 -13.97 0.58
C ILE A 38 9.02 -12.82 0.67
N ILE A 39 9.10 -12.14 1.83
CA ILE A 39 10.06 -11.05 2.04
C ILE A 39 11.50 -11.54 1.88
N LYS A 40 11.84 -12.66 2.54
CA LYS A 40 13.17 -13.27 2.45
C LYS A 40 13.47 -13.66 1.00
N ARG A 41 12.51 -14.25 0.29
CA ARG A 41 12.69 -14.63 -1.11
C ARG A 41 12.93 -13.42 -2.00
N ALA A 42 12.25 -12.30 -1.76
CA ALA A 42 12.49 -11.06 -2.48
C ALA A 42 13.93 -10.55 -2.26
N LEU A 43 14.41 -10.55 -1.02
CA LEU A 43 15.79 -10.22 -0.67
C LEU A 43 16.79 -11.15 -1.37
N ASP A 44 16.56 -12.48 -1.32
CA ASP A 44 17.41 -13.48 -1.97
C ASP A 44 17.49 -13.29 -3.50
N LEU A 45 16.45 -12.71 -4.12
CA LEU A 45 16.41 -12.37 -5.55
C LEU A 45 17.05 -11.01 -5.88
N GLY A 46 17.49 -10.26 -4.86
CA GLY A 46 18.10 -8.95 -4.98
C GLY A 46 17.11 -7.78 -5.02
N VAL A 47 15.86 -7.96 -4.59
CA VAL A 47 14.93 -6.83 -4.42
C VAL A 47 15.42 -5.96 -3.27
N ASN A 48 15.57 -4.66 -3.53
CA ASN A 48 15.94 -3.68 -2.52
C ASN A 48 14.86 -2.61 -2.30
N THR A 49 13.66 -2.81 -2.87
CA THR A 49 12.59 -1.81 -2.90
C THR A 49 11.30 -2.44 -2.41
N PHE A 50 10.77 -1.91 -1.31
CA PHE A 50 9.59 -2.43 -0.62
C PHE A 50 8.56 -1.32 -0.46
N ASP A 51 7.30 -1.62 -0.76
CA ASP A 51 6.18 -0.68 -0.67
C ASP A 51 5.21 -1.10 0.44
N THR A 52 4.80 -0.15 1.27
CA THR A 52 3.83 -0.34 2.36
C THR A 52 2.97 0.92 2.56
N ALA A 53 2.09 0.89 3.57
CA ALA A 53 1.24 2.01 3.97
C ALA A 53 0.71 1.83 5.40
N ASP A 54 0.39 2.94 6.06
CA ASP A 54 -0.26 3.03 7.37
C ASP A 54 -1.53 2.14 7.48
N VAL A 55 -2.34 2.13 6.41
CA VAL A 55 -3.58 1.36 6.32
C VAL A 55 -3.41 -0.15 6.13
N TYR A 56 -2.22 -0.64 5.78
CA TYR A 56 -2.00 -2.06 5.51
C TYR A 56 -1.99 -2.87 6.81
N GLY A 57 -3.18 -3.36 7.18
CA GLY A 57 -3.42 -4.06 8.43
C GLY A 57 -3.25 -3.16 9.66
N ASN A 58 -3.59 -1.87 9.54
CA ASN A 58 -3.44 -0.89 10.63
C ASN A 58 -2.01 -0.87 11.20
N GLY A 59 -1.04 -0.61 10.31
CA GLY A 59 0.40 -0.64 10.56
C GLY A 59 1.02 -2.03 10.72
N LEU A 60 0.28 -3.13 10.53
CA LEU A 60 0.83 -4.48 10.63
C LEU A 60 1.93 -4.72 9.58
N SER A 61 1.70 -4.29 8.34
CA SER A 61 2.66 -4.42 7.24
C SER A 61 3.99 -3.73 7.58
N GLU A 62 3.94 -2.50 8.08
CA GLU A 62 5.12 -1.73 8.50
C GLU A 62 5.88 -2.40 9.65
N ARG A 63 5.16 -2.92 10.65
CA ARG A 63 5.76 -3.65 11.78
C ARG A 63 6.46 -4.93 11.35
N VAL A 64 5.90 -5.66 10.38
CA VAL A 64 6.51 -6.88 9.85
C VAL A 64 7.75 -6.52 9.03
N LEU A 65 7.63 -5.62 8.05
CA LEU A 65 8.78 -5.18 7.25
C LEU A 65 9.91 -4.62 8.12
N GLY A 66 9.61 -3.80 9.13
CA GLY A 66 10.62 -3.24 10.03
C GLY A 66 11.38 -4.28 10.87
N LYS A 67 10.78 -5.47 11.09
CA LYS A 67 11.46 -6.60 11.73
C LYS A 67 12.31 -7.37 10.72
N GLU A 68 11.72 -7.73 9.59
CA GLU A 68 12.37 -8.62 8.60
C GLU A 68 13.47 -7.93 7.79
N LEU A 69 13.37 -6.62 7.57
CA LEU A 69 14.37 -5.83 6.81
C LEU A 69 15.48 -5.24 7.69
N ARG A 70 15.48 -5.52 9.00
CA ARG A 70 16.49 -4.99 9.92
C ARG A 70 17.88 -5.47 9.53
N GLY A 71 18.79 -4.53 9.28
CA GLY A 71 20.18 -4.81 8.90
C GLY A 71 20.41 -4.97 7.39
N TYR A 72 19.38 -4.84 6.57
CA TYR A 72 19.50 -4.79 5.11
C TYR A 72 19.58 -3.34 4.62
N ASP A 73 20.41 -3.10 3.61
CA ASP A 73 20.47 -1.82 2.89
C ASP A 73 19.41 -1.81 1.77
N VAL A 74 18.21 -1.34 2.11
CA VAL A 74 17.03 -1.37 1.25
C VAL A 74 16.21 -0.08 1.38
N ASN A 75 15.44 0.21 0.35
CA ASN A 75 14.51 1.33 0.28
C ASN A 75 13.10 0.87 0.67
N VAL A 76 12.51 1.51 1.67
CA VAL A 76 11.10 1.30 2.06
C VAL A 76 10.30 2.55 1.75
N PHE A 77 9.28 2.41 0.92
CA PHE A 77 8.34 3.46 0.56
C PHE A 77 7.04 3.23 1.34
N THR A 78 6.63 4.22 2.14
CA THR A 78 5.36 4.18 2.87
C THR A 78 4.44 5.31 2.43
N LYS A 79 3.18 5.24 2.85
CA LYS A 79 2.12 6.22 2.57
C LYS A 79 1.39 6.51 3.86
N VAL A 80 0.93 7.75 3.99
CA VAL A 80 0.15 8.24 5.12
C VAL A 80 -1.05 9.02 4.61
N GLY A 81 -2.13 9.07 5.39
CA GLY A 81 -3.28 9.93 5.07
C GLY A 81 -4.63 9.45 5.60
N TYR A 82 -4.66 8.33 6.32
CA TYR A 82 -5.88 7.81 6.95
C TYR A 82 -5.75 7.86 8.47
N ASN A 83 -6.87 8.09 9.15
CA ASN A 83 -6.88 7.95 10.61
C ASN A 83 -7.07 6.48 10.98
N ILE A 84 -5.97 5.78 11.19
CA ILE A 84 -5.97 4.35 11.54
C ILE A 84 -6.19 4.11 13.05
N HIS A 85 -6.22 5.17 13.87
CA HIS A 85 -6.35 5.10 15.34
C HIS A 85 -7.75 5.43 15.86
N GLN A 86 -8.62 6.06 15.05
CA GLN A 86 -9.94 6.54 15.50
C GLN A 86 -11.06 5.47 15.49
N HIS A 87 -10.80 4.26 14.99
CA HIS A 87 -11.83 3.23 14.90
C HIS A 87 -11.36 1.88 15.47
N GLU A 88 -11.34 1.78 16.80
CA GLU A 88 -11.44 0.47 17.45
C GLU A 88 -12.81 -0.13 17.10
N GLY A 89 -12.84 -1.06 16.14
CA GLY A 89 -14.00 -1.91 15.87
C GLY A 89 -14.65 -1.79 14.49
N VAL A 90 -14.23 -0.87 13.62
CA VAL A 90 -14.79 -0.77 12.26
C VAL A 90 -13.67 -0.60 11.24
N ARG A 91 -13.52 -1.59 10.33
CA ARG A 91 -12.59 -1.57 9.18
C ARG A 91 -13.03 -0.58 8.09
N LEU A 92 -13.44 0.64 8.45
CA LEU A 92 -13.75 1.68 7.48
C LEU A 92 -12.53 2.58 7.33
N MET A 93 -11.93 2.54 6.14
CA MET A 93 -10.96 3.54 5.68
C MET A 93 -11.70 4.87 5.54
N THR A 94 -11.67 5.69 6.59
CA THR A 94 -12.13 7.08 6.49
C THR A 94 -10.92 7.97 6.16
N PRO A 95 -10.92 8.68 5.03
CA PRO A 95 -9.88 9.67 4.73
C PRO A 95 -9.72 10.65 5.89
N PHE A 96 -8.49 11.11 6.15
CA PHE A 96 -8.30 12.19 7.11
C PHE A 96 -9.08 13.42 6.63
N PRO A 97 -10.04 13.95 7.40
CA PRO A 97 -10.80 15.11 6.95
C PRO A 97 -9.86 16.32 6.97
N PRO A 98 -9.65 17.05 5.85
CA PRO A 98 -8.98 18.34 5.95
C PRO A 98 -9.87 19.34 6.70
N TRP A 99 -11.20 19.12 6.71
CA TRP A 99 -12.20 19.95 7.40
C TRP A 99 -13.41 19.08 7.76
N GLY A 100 -13.93 19.22 8.98
CA GLY A 100 -14.89 18.28 9.60
C GLY A 100 -16.25 18.17 8.89
N GLY A 101 -16.34 17.28 7.90
CA GLY A 101 -17.58 16.85 7.28
C GLY A 101 -17.53 15.34 6.98
N GLY A 102 -18.41 14.56 7.61
CA GLY A 102 -18.53 13.12 7.39
C GLY A 102 -19.10 12.80 6.01
N PHE A 103 -18.64 11.70 5.41
CA PHE A 103 -19.16 11.19 4.13
C PHE A 103 -19.81 9.82 4.35
N SER A 104 -20.96 9.56 3.70
CA SER A 104 -21.69 8.28 3.76
C SER A 104 -21.31 7.37 2.57
N PRO A 105 -21.39 6.03 2.69
CA PRO A 105 -20.88 5.12 1.66
C PRO A 105 -21.79 4.96 0.44
N TRP A 106 -22.98 5.57 0.43
CA TRP A 106 -23.99 5.43 -0.63
C TRP A 106 -24.77 6.74 -0.76
N GLY A 107 -24.26 7.68 -1.58
CA GLY A 107 -24.85 9.01 -1.71
C GLY A 107 -24.42 9.74 -2.98
N SER A 108 -25.16 9.47 -4.05
CA SER A 108 -25.51 10.37 -5.16
C SER A 108 -24.58 11.56 -5.46
N TRP A 109 -23.75 11.42 -6.50
CA TRP A 109 -23.25 12.59 -7.22
C TRP A 109 -24.40 13.19 -8.04
N ALA A 110 -25.07 14.23 -7.52
CA ALA A 110 -25.80 15.14 -8.37
C ALA A 110 -24.78 16.00 -9.14
N LEU A 111 -24.27 15.49 -10.26
CA LEU A 111 -23.53 16.31 -11.22
C LEU A 111 -24.53 17.11 -12.07
N PRO A 112 -24.32 18.41 -12.29
CA PRO A 112 -25.11 19.16 -13.27
C PRO A 112 -24.83 18.61 -14.69
N PRO A 113 -25.84 18.56 -15.56
CA PRO A 113 -25.80 17.75 -16.77
C PRO A 113 -25.11 18.52 -17.87
N LEU A 114 -23.90 18.14 -18.28
CA LEU A 114 -23.37 18.56 -19.57
C LEU A 114 -22.32 17.58 -20.10
N TRP A 115 -22.71 16.91 -21.19
CA TRP A 115 -21.91 16.14 -22.15
C TRP A 115 -21.46 14.74 -21.72
N GLY A 116 -22.12 13.76 -22.32
CA GLY A 116 -21.79 12.34 -22.23
C GLY A 116 -20.61 11.96 -23.12
N LEU A 117 -19.91 10.92 -22.69
CA LEU A 117 -19.73 9.70 -23.48
C LEU A 117 -19.13 8.65 -22.54
N MET A 118 -19.90 7.59 -22.38
CA MET A 118 -19.61 6.41 -21.58
C MET A 118 -18.75 5.46 -22.40
N VAL A 119 -17.53 5.17 -21.98
CA VAL A 119 -16.83 3.93 -22.36
C VAL A 119 -16.06 3.41 -21.16
N SER A 120 -16.61 2.37 -20.54
CA SER A 120 -15.85 1.42 -19.72
C SER A 120 -15.31 0.34 -20.67
N PHE A 121 -14.02 0.08 -20.64
CA PHE A 121 -13.49 -1.19 -21.12
C PHE A 121 -12.37 -1.69 -20.21
N LEU A 122 -12.52 -2.97 -19.85
CA LEU A 122 -11.55 -3.84 -19.21
C LEU A 122 -10.27 -4.01 -20.05
N GLY A 123 -9.20 -4.39 -19.36
CA GLY A 123 -8.01 -5.07 -19.90
C GLY A 123 -6.83 -4.77 -18.98
N TRP A 124 -6.37 -5.67 -18.10
CA TRP A 124 -5.49 -6.79 -18.48
C TRP A 124 -4.57 -6.40 -19.64
N TRP A 125 -3.48 -5.69 -19.32
CA TRP A 125 -2.07 -6.03 -19.58
C TRP A 125 -1.18 -4.95 -18.95
#